data_AF-A0AB40EC87-F1
#
_entry.id   AF-A0AB40EC87-F1
#
_cell.length_a   1.000
_cell.length_b   1.000
_cell.length_c   1.000
_cell.angle_alpha   90.00
_cell.angle_beta   90.00
_cell.angle_gamma   90.00
#
_symmetry.space_group_name_H-M   'P 1'
#
loop_
_entity.id
_entity.type
_entity.pdbx_description
1 polymer ?
#
loop_
_entity_poly.entity_id
_entity_poly.type
_entity_poly.pdbx_seq_one_letter_code
_entity_poly.pdbx_strand_id
1 'polypeptide(L)'
;MVMVMKNRNILSEKPWFFGLSLACLIAGALLITTFLKADEGSRLCSLTGTRIKSVVAENEYVPTDIQLKAIIHYATSKIVPQQSIGEITVSFDVLQSRGPSNFLVFGLGHDSLMWASLNPRGNTLFLEEDPKWVQTVLQKAPQLRAHYVKYRTQLREADDLLATYKSEPRCWPAKAAPLKGNERCRLALENLPAEVYEREWDLIMVDAPRGYFPEAPGRMAAIFSAAVMARNRKGSGVTHVFLHDVDRKVEKTFAEEFLCRKYLVKAVGRLWHFEIPAVNVSQAADTGARFC
;
A
#
# COMPACT_ATOMS: atom_id res chain seq x y z
N MET A 1 28.78 54.58 -84.63
CA MET A 1 28.05 53.32 -84.95
C MET A 1 28.49 52.28 -83.92
N VAL A 2 27.67 51.60 -83.13
CA VAL A 2 26.21 51.44 -83.00
C VAL A 2 25.92 51.13 -81.52
N MET A 3 24.78 51.63 -81.05
CA MET A 3 24.15 51.44 -79.75
C MET A 3 23.71 49.97 -79.54
N VAL A 4 23.92 49.38 -78.35
CA VAL A 4 23.21 48.16 -77.95
C VAL A 4 22.60 48.37 -76.57
N MET A 5 21.30 48.66 -76.57
CA MET A 5 20.41 48.66 -75.40
C MET A 5 20.25 47.22 -74.88
N LYS A 6 20.38 47.03 -73.57
CA LYS A 6 20.02 45.77 -72.91
C LYS A 6 18.71 45.95 -72.16
N ASN A 7 17.67 45.28 -72.68
CA ASN A 7 16.31 45.25 -72.16
C ASN A 7 16.26 44.88 -70.66
N ARG A 8 15.50 45.66 -69.89
CA ARG A 8 15.02 45.26 -68.55
C ARG A 8 13.73 44.48 -68.72
N ASN A 9 13.76 43.18 -68.44
CA ASN A 9 12.54 42.38 -68.32
C ASN A 9 11.88 42.68 -66.97
N ILE A 10 10.77 43.44 -67.02
CA ILE A 10 9.86 43.63 -65.91
C ILE A 10 9.12 42.30 -65.71
N LEU A 11 9.38 41.65 -64.57
CA LEU A 11 8.60 40.49 -64.14
C LEU A 11 7.18 40.96 -63.84
N SER A 12 6.24 40.52 -64.67
CA SER A 12 4.80 40.71 -64.49
C SER A 12 4.34 39.99 -63.23
N GLU A 13 4.17 40.71 -62.13
CA GLU A 13 3.51 40.19 -60.94
C GLU A 13 2.06 39.85 -61.29
N LYS A 14 1.76 38.55 -61.34
CA LYS A 14 0.41 38.06 -61.60
C LYS A 14 -0.41 38.26 -60.31
N PRO A 15 -1.47 39.09 -60.31
CA PRO A 15 -2.21 39.51 -59.12
C PRO A 15 -2.92 38.35 -58.39
N TRP A 16 -3.03 37.18 -59.02
CA TRP A 16 -3.66 36.01 -58.40
C TRP A 16 -2.80 35.37 -57.31
N PHE A 17 -1.47 35.48 -57.35
CA PHE A 17 -0.60 34.92 -56.29
C PHE A 17 -0.80 35.65 -54.95
N PHE A 18 -0.98 36.98 -54.98
CA PHE A 18 -1.35 37.74 -53.79
C PHE A 18 -2.74 37.37 -53.27
N GLY A 19 -3.70 37.14 -54.17
CA GLY A 19 -5.03 36.67 -53.81
C GLY A 19 -5.03 35.31 -53.13
N LEU A 20 -4.23 34.36 -53.62
CA LEU A 20 -4.09 33.03 -53.01
C LEU A 20 -3.40 33.09 -51.64
N SER A 21 -2.34 33.89 -51.52
CA SER A 21 -1.64 34.09 -50.25
C SER A 21 -2.55 34.73 -49.19
N LEU A 22 -3.38 35.70 -49.58
CA LEU A 22 -4.33 36.35 -48.67
C LEU A 22 -5.45 35.38 -48.26
N ALA A 23 -5.96 34.57 -49.18
CA ALA A 23 -6.97 33.55 -48.87
C ALA A 23 -6.43 32.49 -47.90
N CYS A 24 -5.18 32.03 -48.07
CA CYS A 24 -4.53 31.10 -47.16
C CYS A 24 -4.30 31.70 -45.76
N LEU A 25 -3.92 32.98 -45.67
CA LEU A 25 -3.77 33.68 -44.38
C LEU A 25 -5.11 33.82 -43.64
N ILE A 26 -6.20 34.15 -44.36
CA ILE A 26 -7.54 34.25 -43.78
C ILE A 26 -8.03 32.88 -43.31
N ALA A 27 -7.84 31.82 -44.11
CA ALA A 27 -8.22 30.46 -43.74
C ALA A 27 -7.41 29.95 -42.53
N GLY A 28 -6.11 30.24 -42.48
CA GLY A 28 -5.25 29.94 -41.34
C GLY A 28 -5.68 30.67 -40.07
N ALA A 29 -6.02 31.95 -40.16
CA ALA A 29 -6.52 32.73 -39.03
C ALA A 29 -7.89 32.22 -38.51
N LEU A 30 -8.78 31.78 -39.42
CA LEU A 30 -10.07 31.17 -39.07
C LEU A 30 -9.89 29.78 -38.40
N LEU A 31 -8.89 29.00 -38.82
CA LEU A 31 -8.54 27.75 -38.16
C LEU A 31 -7.94 27.98 -36.76
N ILE A 32 -7.03 28.95 -36.61
CA ILE A 32 -6.45 29.29 -35.30
C ILE A 32 -7.53 29.81 -34.34
N THR A 33 -8.48 30.63 -34.81
CA THR A 33 -9.60 31.11 -33.97
C THR A 33 -10.61 30.01 -33.61
N THR A 34 -10.77 28.97 -34.43
CA THR A 34 -11.61 27.81 -34.06
C THR A 34 -10.91 26.90 -33.06
N PHE A 35 -9.58 26.73 -33.13
CA PHE A 35 -8.80 26.02 -32.09
C PHE A 35 -8.71 26.80 -30.77
N LEU A 36 -8.58 28.13 -30.81
CA LEU A 36 -8.60 28.96 -29.59
C LEU A 36 -10.01 29.03 -28.96
N LYS A 37 -11.08 29.08 -29.77
CA LYS A 37 -12.46 28.98 -29.26
C LYS A 37 -12.83 27.60 -28.74
N ALA A 38 -12.19 26.53 -29.22
CA ALA A 38 -12.37 25.19 -28.68
C ALA A 38 -11.71 25.03 -27.29
N ASP A 39 -10.65 25.79 -27.00
CA ASP A 39 -9.98 25.81 -25.70
C ASP A 39 -10.64 26.75 -24.67
N GLU A 40 -11.42 27.74 -25.15
CA GLU A 40 -12.29 28.59 -24.29
C GLU A 40 -13.64 27.93 -23.93
N GLY A 41 -13.84 26.65 -24.25
CA GLY A 41 -15.01 25.85 -23.86
C GLY A 41 -14.96 25.26 -22.44
N SER A 42 -13.97 25.61 -21.60
CA SER A 42 -13.84 25.02 -20.26
C SER A 42 -13.38 25.98 -19.15
N ARG A 43 -13.53 27.31 -19.32
CA ARG A 43 -13.20 28.27 -18.25
C ARG A 43 -14.12 29.49 -18.18
N LEU A 44 -15.38 29.29 -17.79
CA LEU A 44 -16.24 30.36 -17.28
C LEU A 44 -17.15 29.85 -16.14
N CYS A 45 -16.62 29.73 -14.92
CA CYS A 45 -17.43 29.91 -13.71
C CYS A 45 -17.70 31.40 -13.55
N SER A 46 -18.77 31.87 -14.19
CA SER A 46 -19.29 33.22 -13.99
C SER A 46 -20.00 33.30 -12.64
N LEU A 47 -19.49 34.17 -11.76
CA LEU A 47 -20.18 34.64 -10.57
C LEU A 47 -21.37 35.50 -10.98
N THR A 48 -22.52 34.86 -11.20
CA THR A 48 -23.82 35.51 -11.13
C THR A 48 -24.80 34.58 -10.44
N GLY A 49 -25.33 35.03 -9.30
CA GLY A 49 -26.29 34.29 -8.51
C GLY A 49 -27.51 33.91 -9.34
N THR A 50 -27.65 32.61 -9.60
CA THR A 50 -28.95 31.99 -9.85
C THR A 50 -28.91 30.64 -9.16
N ARG A 51 -29.84 30.46 -8.23
CA ARG A 51 -29.98 29.31 -7.35
C ARG A 51 -30.43 28.11 -8.19
N ILE A 52 -29.51 27.48 -8.91
CA ILE A 52 -29.73 26.13 -9.46
C ILE A 52 -29.59 25.19 -8.26
N LYS A 53 -30.72 24.75 -7.70
CA LYS A 53 -30.78 23.55 -6.88
C LYS A 53 -30.51 22.35 -7.80
N SER A 54 -29.24 22.13 -8.18
CA SER A 54 -28.83 20.84 -8.70
C SER A 54 -28.54 19.96 -7.49
N VAL A 55 -29.48 19.06 -7.21
CA VAL A 55 -29.27 17.94 -6.30
C VAL A 55 -28.28 17.00 -7.00
N VAL A 56 -26.99 17.29 -6.85
CA VAL A 56 -25.93 16.29 -6.94
C VAL A 56 -25.07 16.56 -5.71
N ALA A 57 -25.43 15.90 -4.60
CA ALA A 57 -24.50 15.76 -3.50
C ALA A 57 -23.42 14.78 -3.96
N GLU A 58 -22.45 15.27 -4.73
CA GLU A 58 -21.14 14.62 -4.75
C GLU A 58 -20.64 14.70 -3.32
N ASN A 59 -20.45 13.55 -2.67
CA ASN A 59 -19.73 13.49 -1.41
C ASN A 59 -18.31 14.00 -1.68
N GLU A 60 -18.08 15.30 -1.49
CA GLU A 60 -16.77 15.91 -1.65
C GLU A 60 -15.83 15.23 -0.65
N TYR A 61 -14.94 14.38 -1.16
CA TYR A 61 -13.96 13.69 -0.34
C TYR A 61 -12.98 14.74 0.18
N VAL A 62 -12.96 14.94 1.50
CA VAL A 62 -11.97 15.80 2.15
C VAL A 62 -10.73 14.97 2.48
N PRO A 63 -9.55 15.30 1.91
CA PRO A 63 -8.30 14.65 2.27
C PRO A 63 -7.92 14.91 3.73
N THR A 64 -7.36 13.89 4.37
CA THR A 64 -6.83 14.03 5.73
C THR A 64 -5.48 14.74 5.72
N ASP A 65 -5.11 15.41 6.81
CA ASP A 65 -3.81 16.09 6.95
C ASP A 65 -2.63 15.14 6.69
N ILE A 66 -2.71 13.89 7.15
CA ILE A 66 -1.67 12.89 6.91
C ILE A 66 -1.50 12.55 5.42
N GLN A 67 -2.58 12.61 4.62
CA GLN A 67 -2.50 12.39 3.17
C GLN A 67 -1.77 13.53 2.47
N LEU A 68 -2.09 14.78 2.81
CA LEU A 68 -1.39 15.94 2.25
C LEU A 68 0.09 15.95 2.63
N LYS A 69 0.40 15.62 3.89
CA LYS A 69 1.79 15.48 4.38
C LYS A 69 2.54 14.35 3.69
N ALA A 70 1.90 13.20 3.45
CA ALA A 70 2.50 12.09 2.74
C ALA A 70 2.88 12.49 1.30
N ILE A 71 2.01 13.21 0.58
CA ILE A 71 2.31 13.70 -0.78
C ILE A 71 3.56 14.57 -0.77
N ILE A 72 3.62 15.58 0.11
CA ILE A 72 4.78 16.47 0.21
C ILE A 72 6.04 15.67 0.57
N HIS A 73 5.94 14.76 1.55
CA HIS A 73 7.06 13.95 1.99
C HIS A 73 7.65 13.10 0.86
N TYR A 74 6.83 12.31 0.17
CA TYR A 74 7.33 11.40 -0.87
C TYR A 74 7.65 12.09 -2.19
N ALA A 75 7.04 13.24 -2.49
CA ALA A 75 7.41 14.04 -3.66
C ALA A 75 8.76 14.76 -3.51
N THR A 76 9.22 14.98 -2.28
CA THR A 76 10.44 15.77 -1.99
C THR A 76 11.57 14.96 -1.35
N SER A 77 11.27 13.76 -0.83
CA SER A 77 12.27 12.88 -0.22
C SER A 77 13.13 12.18 -1.28
N LYS A 78 14.43 12.04 -0.98
CA LYS A 78 15.35 11.17 -1.74
C LYS A 78 15.28 9.71 -1.30
N ILE A 79 14.61 9.44 -0.18
CA ILE A 79 14.44 8.11 0.39
C ILE A 79 12.99 7.69 0.14
N VAL A 80 12.82 6.58 -0.56
CA VAL A 80 11.51 6.01 -0.92
C VAL A 80 11.29 4.68 -0.18
N PRO A 81 10.04 4.19 -0.08
CA PRO A 81 9.73 2.86 0.45
C PRO A 81 10.57 1.73 -0.17
N GLN A 82 10.85 0.69 0.61
CA GLN A 82 11.56 -0.52 0.14
C GLN A 82 10.74 -1.32 -0.87
N GLN A 83 9.42 -1.32 -0.70
CA GLN A 83 8.50 -2.04 -1.58
C GLN A 83 8.39 -1.33 -2.93
N SER A 84 8.37 -2.10 -4.01
CA SER A 84 8.14 -1.57 -5.36
C SER A 84 6.71 -1.05 -5.52
N ILE A 85 6.46 -0.22 -6.55
CA ILE A 85 5.11 0.26 -6.87
C ILE A 85 4.14 -0.92 -7.01
N GLY A 86 4.53 -1.98 -7.74
CA GLY A 86 3.69 -3.15 -7.94
C GLY A 86 3.37 -3.91 -6.64
N GLU A 87 4.33 -4.00 -5.72
CA GLU A 87 4.10 -4.57 -4.39
C GLU A 87 3.12 -3.71 -3.58
N ILE A 88 3.34 -2.39 -3.56
CA ILE A 88 2.48 -1.43 -2.82
C ILE A 88 1.05 -1.45 -3.35
N THR A 89 0.87 -1.52 -4.68
CA THR A 89 -0.45 -1.57 -5.31
C THR A 89 -1.30 -2.73 -4.79
N VAL A 90 -0.71 -3.88 -4.48
CA VAL A 90 -1.46 -5.04 -3.95
C VAL A 90 -2.18 -4.71 -2.65
N SER A 91 -1.50 -4.09 -1.69
CA SER A 91 -2.12 -3.69 -0.42
C SER A 91 -3.01 -2.47 -0.56
N PHE A 92 -2.64 -1.54 -1.45
CA PHE A 92 -3.45 -0.36 -1.75
C PHE A 92 -4.83 -0.71 -2.31
N ASP A 93 -4.92 -1.65 -3.27
CA ASP A 93 -6.19 -2.07 -3.87
C ASP A 93 -7.18 -2.60 -2.81
N VAL A 94 -6.66 -3.30 -1.79
CA VAL A 94 -7.46 -3.81 -0.66
C VAL A 94 -7.89 -2.68 0.27
N LEU A 95 -6.98 -1.76 0.63
CA LEU A 95 -7.33 -0.58 1.44
C LEU A 95 -8.36 0.31 0.75
N GLN A 96 -8.24 0.51 -0.56
CA GLN A 96 -9.17 1.32 -1.33
C GLN A 96 -10.56 0.71 -1.41
N SER A 97 -10.65 -0.62 -1.58
CA SER A 97 -11.93 -1.32 -1.71
C SER A 97 -12.66 -1.55 -0.38
N ARG A 98 -11.95 -1.52 0.75
CA ARG A 98 -12.48 -1.88 2.09
C ARG A 98 -12.41 -0.76 3.12
N GLY A 99 -11.73 0.35 2.81
CA GLY A 99 -11.45 1.41 3.77
C GLY A 99 -12.71 2.09 4.33
N PRO A 100 -12.67 2.60 5.58
CA PRO A 100 -11.55 2.56 6.52
C PRO A 100 -11.35 1.15 7.13
N SER A 101 -10.10 0.78 7.43
CA SER A 101 -9.78 -0.57 7.93
C SER A 101 -8.94 -0.56 9.20
N ASN A 102 -9.00 -1.66 9.96
CA ASN A 102 -8.03 -1.98 10.99
C ASN A 102 -6.79 -2.61 10.34
N PHE A 103 -5.70 -1.85 10.23
CA PHE A 103 -4.47 -2.27 9.56
C PHE A 103 -3.30 -2.42 10.53
N LEU A 104 -2.85 -3.65 10.77
CA LEU A 104 -1.65 -3.93 11.58
C LEU A 104 -0.44 -4.04 10.67
N VAL A 105 0.66 -3.39 11.03
CA VAL A 105 1.91 -3.47 10.29
C VAL A 105 3.01 -3.92 11.26
N PHE A 106 3.59 -5.09 11.03
CA PHE A 106 4.87 -5.45 11.63
C PHE A 106 5.96 -4.78 10.79
N GLY A 107 6.58 -3.76 11.37
CA GLY A 107 7.58 -2.89 10.76
C GLY A 107 7.21 -1.42 10.92
N LEU A 108 8.22 -0.59 11.18
CA LEU A 108 8.13 0.86 11.16
C LEU A 108 9.28 1.41 10.32
N GLY A 109 9.02 2.36 9.44
CA GLY A 109 10.02 2.82 8.50
C GLY A 109 9.57 3.91 7.55
N HIS A 110 10.28 4.00 6.43
CA HIS A 110 10.06 5.04 5.42
C HIS A 110 8.71 4.94 4.71
N ASP A 111 8.05 3.79 4.77
CA ASP A 111 6.74 3.50 4.19
C ASP A 111 5.58 3.74 5.16
N SER A 112 5.85 3.94 6.45
CA SER A 112 4.79 4.01 7.47
C SER A 112 3.87 5.21 7.30
N LEU A 113 4.41 6.36 6.88
CA LEU A 113 3.60 7.53 6.56
C LEU A 113 2.67 7.25 5.37
N MET A 114 3.16 6.57 4.35
CA MET A 114 2.35 6.10 3.21
C MET A 114 1.24 5.17 3.71
N TRP A 115 1.57 4.10 4.45
CA TRP A 115 0.56 3.13 4.93
C TRP A 115 -0.53 3.76 5.79
N ALA A 116 -0.18 4.69 6.68
CA ALA A 116 -1.16 5.43 7.45
C ALA A 116 -2.01 6.36 6.57
N SER A 117 -1.43 6.98 5.54
CA SER A 117 -2.14 7.87 4.62
C SER A 117 -3.07 7.16 3.63
N LEU A 118 -2.73 5.92 3.24
CA LEU A 118 -3.54 5.09 2.34
C LEU A 118 -4.75 4.45 3.06
N ASN A 119 -4.86 4.61 4.37
CA ASN A 119 -5.99 4.16 5.18
C ASN A 119 -6.71 5.35 5.85
N PRO A 120 -7.24 6.31 5.07
CA PRO A 120 -7.81 7.53 5.62
C PRO A 120 -8.97 7.22 6.56
N ARG A 121 -8.94 7.83 7.76
CA ARG A 121 -9.93 7.63 8.84
C ARG A 121 -9.98 6.19 9.39
N GLY A 122 -9.10 5.30 8.94
CA GLY A 122 -8.92 3.96 9.52
C GLY A 122 -7.94 3.95 10.67
N ASN A 123 -7.65 2.74 11.17
CA ASN A 123 -6.75 2.54 12.30
C ASN A 123 -5.54 1.71 11.88
N THR A 124 -4.45 2.41 11.54
CA THR A 124 -3.15 1.81 11.24
C THR A 124 -2.24 1.82 12.47
N LEU A 125 -1.71 0.66 12.86
CA LEU A 125 -0.80 0.49 13.99
C LEU A 125 0.48 -0.23 13.53
N PHE A 126 1.63 0.28 13.96
CA PHE A 126 2.95 -0.26 13.62
C PHE A 126 3.59 -0.94 14.84
N LEU A 127 4.24 -2.07 14.63
CA LEU A 127 5.00 -2.82 15.64
C LEU A 127 6.46 -2.93 15.20
N GLU A 128 7.40 -2.51 16.04
CA GLU A 128 8.82 -2.38 15.66
C GLU A 128 9.76 -2.92 16.75
N GLU A 129 10.83 -3.60 16.35
CA GLU A 129 11.80 -4.21 17.27
C GLU A 129 12.87 -3.27 17.81
N ASP A 130 13.12 -2.11 17.20
CA ASP A 130 14.13 -1.17 17.66
C ASP A 130 13.51 0.04 18.39
N PRO A 131 13.64 0.14 19.72
CA PRO A 131 13.02 1.23 20.48
C PRO A 131 13.60 2.61 20.12
N LYS A 132 14.88 2.69 19.71
CA LYS A 132 15.47 3.95 19.26
C LYS A 132 14.91 4.36 17.91
N TRP A 133 14.66 3.38 17.04
CA TRP A 133 14.03 3.63 15.75
C TRP A 133 12.58 4.12 15.91
N VAL A 134 11.80 3.50 16.80
CA VAL A 134 10.46 3.98 17.17
C VAL A 134 10.51 5.44 17.58
N GLN A 135 11.40 5.81 18.51
CA GLN A 135 11.53 7.19 18.95
C GLN A 135 11.90 8.14 17.80
N THR A 136 12.84 7.73 16.94
CA THR A 136 13.32 8.53 15.80
C THR A 136 12.20 8.79 14.79
N VAL A 137 11.40 7.78 14.46
CA VAL A 137 10.30 7.92 13.50
C VAL A 137 9.16 8.75 14.08
N LEU A 138 8.76 8.50 15.33
CA LEU A 138 7.68 9.25 15.98
C LEU A 138 8.02 10.72 16.24
N GLN A 139 9.31 11.07 16.43
CA GLN A 139 9.74 12.47 16.46
C GLN A 139 9.50 13.19 15.13
N LYS A 140 9.65 12.49 14.00
CA LYS A 140 9.48 13.06 12.65
C LYS A 140 8.02 13.02 12.18
N ALA A 141 7.26 12.01 12.61
CA ALA A 141 5.88 11.78 12.23
C ALA A 141 5.03 11.44 13.47
N PRO A 142 4.74 12.43 14.34
CA PRO A 142 4.05 12.21 15.62
C PRO A 142 2.61 11.71 15.48
N GLN A 143 2.02 11.80 14.28
CA GLN A 143 0.71 11.26 13.97
C GLN A 143 0.69 9.73 13.78
N LEU A 144 1.84 9.08 13.64
CA LEU A 144 1.92 7.62 13.52
C LEU A 144 1.69 6.95 14.89
N ARG A 145 1.03 5.80 14.86
CA ARG A 145 0.79 4.97 16.05
C ARG A 145 1.71 3.76 16.01
N ALA A 146 2.75 3.75 16.84
CA ALA A 146 3.73 2.69 16.84
C ALA A 146 4.04 2.20 18.26
N HIS A 147 4.31 0.90 18.40
CA HIS A 147 4.78 0.30 19.64
C HIS A 147 6.08 -0.46 19.43
N TYR A 148 6.99 -0.32 20.38
CA TYR A 148 8.14 -1.21 20.49
C TYR A 148 7.68 -2.61 20.92
N VAL A 149 8.20 -3.64 20.24
CA VAL A 149 7.96 -5.03 20.54
C VAL A 149 9.29 -5.75 20.73
N LYS A 150 9.44 -6.42 21.87
CA LYS A 150 10.59 -7.30 22.11
C LYS A 150 10.30 -8.68 21.53
N TYR A 151 10.99 -9.05 20.46
CA TYR A 151 10.97 -10.39 19.90
C TYR A 151 11.92 -11.31 20.68
N ARG A 152 11.44 -12.52 20.99
CA ARG A 152 12.22 -13.53 21.73
C ARG A 152 12.85 -14.61 20.85
N THR A 153 12.50 -14.64 19.57
CA THR A 153 13.02 -15.58 18.58
C THR A 153 14.04 -14.90 17.67
N GLN A 154 15.01 -15.67 17.19
CA GLN A 154 16.08 -15.25 16.29
C GLN A 154 16.02 -16.06 15.00
N LEU A 155 16.51 -15.49 13.91
CA LEU A 155 16.50 -16.10 12.58
C LEU A 155 17.13 -17.50 12.58
N ARG A 156 18.24 -17.69 13.30
CA ARG A 156 18.94 -18.98 13.41
C ARG A 156 18.11 -20.11 14.03
N GLU A 157 17.03 -19.76 14.74
CA GLU A 157 16.15 -20.73 15.40
C GLU A 157 15.03 -21.22 14.47
N ALA A 158 14.96 -20.74 13.22
CA ALA A 158 13.85 -21.02 12.30
C ALA A 158 13.52 -22.53 12.15
N ASP A 159 14.53 -23.36 11.90
CA ASP A 159 14.32 -24.79 11.70
C ASP A 159 13.86 -25.49 12.99
N ASP A 160 14.43 -25.12 14.13
CA ASP A 160 14.05 -25.64 15.46
C ASP A 160 12.62 -25.23 15.85
N LEU A 161 12.22 -24.00 15.54
CA LEU A 161 10.85 -23.52 15.76
C LEU A 161 9.83 -24.30 14.91
N LEU A 162 10.15 -24.62 13.66
CA LEU A 162 9.29 -25.46 12.80
C LEU A 162 9.22 -26.91 13.28
N ALA A 163 10.31 -27.45 13.83
CA ALA A 163 10.33 -28.80 14.35
C ALA A 163 9.50 -28.92 15.65
N THR A 164 9.62 -27.93 16.54
CA THR A 164 9.10 -28.03 17.92
C THR A 164 7.64 -27.58 18.07
N TYR A 165 7.13 -26.68 17.21
CA TYR A 165 5.75 -26.19 17.36
C TYR A 165 4.70 -27.31 17.21
N LYS A 166 4.99 -28.34 16.41
CA LYS A 166 4.08 -29.48 16.17
C LYS A 166 3.83 -30.29 17.44
N SER A 167 4.84 -30.40 18.30
CA SER A 167 4.77 -31.10 19.58
C SER A 167 4.28 -30.25 20.75
N GLU A 168 4.07 -28.95 20.57
CA GLU A 168 3.60 -28.04 21.61
C GLU A 168 2.10 -27.71 21.42
N PRO A 169 1.19 -28.30 22.21
CA PRO A 169 -0.25 -28.10 22.05
C PRO A 169 -0.70 -26.64 22.21
N ARG A 170 0.07 -25.79 22.91
CA ARG A 170 -0.20 -24.35 23.00
C ARG A 170 0.10 -23.59 21.70
N CYS A 171 0.72 -24.21 20.71
CA CYS A 171 0.91 -23.65 19.37
C CYS A 171 -0.19 -24.07 18.37
N TRP A 172 -1.10 -24.96 18.74
CA TRP A 172 -2.03 -25.57 17.78
C TRP A 172 -3.20 -24.64 17.39
N PRO A 173 -3.56 -24.59 16.10
CA PRO A 173 -4.59 -23.68 15.60
C PRO A 173 -6.01 -24.07 16.08
N ALA A 174 -6.27 -25.36 16.25
CA ALA A 174 -7.57 -25.91 16.67
C ALA A 174 -8.10 -25.38 18.01
N LYS A 175 -7.21 -24.92 18.90
CA LYS A 175 -7.58 -24.36 20.21
C LYS A 175 -7.40 -22.84 20.27
N ALA A 176 -7.39 -22.17 19.11
CA ALA A 176 -7.17 -20.74 19.01
C ALA A 176 -5.90 -20.32 19.77
N ALA A 177 -4.76 -20.96 19.45
CA ALA A 177 -3.46 -20.78 20.14
C ALA A 177 -3.35 -19.39 20.79
N PRO A 178 -3.44 -19.27 22.13
CA PRO A 178 -3.50 -17.96 22.74
C PRO A 178 -2.21 -17.23 22.42
N LEU A 179 -2.27 -15.97 22.00
CA LEU A 179 -1.06 -15.18 21.82
C LEU A 179 -0.64 -14.58 23.16
N LYS A 180 -1.51 -13.74 23.75
CA LYS A 180 -1.28 -13.06 25.03
C LYS A 180 -0.87 -14.02 26.15
N GLY A 181 0.31 -13.80 26.74
CA GLY A 181 0.85 -14.58 27.85
C GLY A 181 1.22 -16.04 27.54
N ASN A 182 1.25 -16.45 26.26
CA ASN A 182 1.62 -17.81 25.87
C ASN A 182 3.13 -18.00 25.80
N GLU A 183 3.75 -18.14 26.97
CA GLU A 183 5.19 -18.37 27.06
C GLU A 183 5.62 -19.74 26.52
N ARG A 184 4.74 -20.75 26.55
CA ARG A 184 5.03 -22.12 26.10
C ARG A 184 5.23 -22.23 24.60
N CYS A 185 4.37 -21.57 23.82
CA CYS A 185 4.54 -21.54 22.37
C CYS A 185 5.56 -20.48 21.96
N ARG A 186 6.82 -20.85 21.69
CA ARG A 186 7.89 -19.90 21.33
C ARG A 186 7.56 -18.97 20.16
N LEU A 187 6.72 -19.42 19.21
CA LEU A 187 6.25 -18.63 18.07
C LEU A 187 5.18 -17.59 18.43
N ALA A 188 4.50 -17.73 19.57
CA ALA A 188 3.52 -16.75 20.02
C ALA A 188 4.21 -15.45 20.44
N LEU A 189 3.84 -14.34 19.81
CA LEU A 189 4.14 -13.00 20.32
C LEU A 189 3.21 -12.73 21.50
N GLU A 190 3.70 -13.00 22.71
CA GLU A 190 2.90 -13.04 23.93
C GLU A 190 2.82 -11.70 24.68
N ASN A 191 3.69 -10.77 24.31
CA ASN A 191 3.95 -9.49 24.95
C ASN A 191 3.53 -8.26 24.11
N LEU A 192 2.60 -8.41 23.16
CA LEU A 192 2.06 -7.28 22.38
C LEU A 192 1.14 -6.37 23.23
N PRO A 193 0.96 -5.09 22.83
CA PRO A 193 -0.01 -4.20 23.46
C PRO A 193 -1.43 -4.79 23.45
N ALA A 194 -2.23 -4.47 24.47
CA ALA A 194 -3.59 -5.00 24.63
C ALA A 194 -4.48 -4.77 23.38
N GLU A 195 -4.38 -3.60 22.76
CA GLU A 195 -5.11 -3.26 21.53
C GLU A 195 -4.85 -4.27 20.39
N VAL A 196 -3.65 -4.87 20.32
CA VAL A 196 -3.33 -5.84 19.27
C VAL A 196 -4.12 -7.13 19.42
N TYR A 197 -4.35 -7.57 20.66
CA TYR A 197 -5.10 -8.79 20.94
C TYR A 197 -6.62 -8.59 20.92
N GLU A 198 -7.07 -7.40 21.30
CA GLU A 198 -8.49 -7.10 21.49
C GLU A 198 -9.18 -6.70 20.18
N ARG A 199 -8.39 -6.22 19.20
CA ARG A 199 -8.89 -5.75 17.92
C ARG A 199 -8.89 -6.83 16.84
N GLU A 200 -9.94 -6.84 16.04
CA GLU A 200 -9.97 -7.60 14.79
C GLU A 200 -9.28 -6.82 13.67
N TRP A 201 -8.29 -7.44 13.04
CA TRP A 201 -7.50 -6.84 11.98
C TRP A 201 -8.04 -7.25 10.61
N ASP A 202 -8.38 -6.27 9.79
CA ASP A 202 -8.83 -6.49 8.42
C ASP A 202 -7.65 -6.75 7.50
N LEU A 203 -6.54 -6.03 7.73
CA LEU A 203 -5.28 -6.18 7.03
C LEU A 203 -4.15 -6.36 8.04
N ILE A 204 -3.21 -7.25 7.72
CA ILE A 204 -1.95 -7.42 8.44
C ILE A 204 -0.81 -7.42 7.43
N MET A 205 0.11 -6.46 7.51
CA MET A 205 1.37 -6.45 6.76
C MET A 205 2.48 -6.99 7.65
N VAL A 206 3.18 -8.02 7.18
CA VAL A 206 4.36 -8.59 7.84
C VAL A 206 5.58 -8.21 7.02
N ASP A 207 6.19 -7.07 7.36
CA ASP A 207 7.42 -6.55 6.72
C ASP A 207 8.60 -6.43 7.71
N ALA A 208 8.41 -6.85 8.95
CA ALA A 208 9.44 -6.90 9.99
C ALA A 208 9.13 -8.05 10.96
N PRO A 209 10.06 -8.41 11.86
CA PRO A 209 11.40 -7.83 12.09
C PRO A 209 12.43 -8.09 10.98
N ARG A 210 13.58 -7.42 11.05
CA ARG A 210 14.62 -7.34 9.99
C ARG A 210 15.06 -8.67 9.37
N GLY A 211 15.29 -9.69 10.19
CA GLY A 211 15.65 -11.05 9.74
C GLY A 211 16.83 -11.17 8.76
N TYR A 212 17.83 -10.28 8.78
CA TYR A 212 18.94 -10.29 7.81
C TYR A 212 20.27 -10.85 8.34
N PHE A 213 20.36 -11.23 9.63
CA PHE A 213 21.49 -11.96 10.22
C PHE A 213 21.01 -12.98 11.26
N PRO A 214 21.81 -14.02 11.59
CA PRO A 214 21.36 -15.16 12.39
C PRO A 214 20.78 -14.80 13.77
N GLU A 215 21.37 -13.82 14.46
CA GLU A 215 20.95 -13.36 15.80
C GLU A 215 19.82 -12.32 15.76
N ALA A 216 19.48 -11.81 14.57
CA ALA A 216 18.40 -10.86 14.41
C ALA A 216 17.05 -11.54 14.71
N PRO A 217 16.07 -10.79 15.24
CA PRO A 217 14.70 -11.27 15.21
C PRO A 217 14.25 -11.45 13.76
N GLY A 218 13.65 -12.62 13.48
CA GLY A 218 13.12 -12.98 12.17
C GLY A 218 11.59 -12.97 12.13
N ARG A 219 11.01 -12.98 10.93
CA ARG A 219 9.56 -12.84 10.72
C ARG A 219 8.72 -14.05 11.18
N MET A 220 9.35 -15.13 11.64
CA MET A 220 8.70 -16.38 12.07
C MET A 220 7.54 -16.16 13.05
N ALA A 221 7.77 -15.44 14.14
CA ALA A 221 6.75 -15.20 15.18
C ALA A 221 5.66 -14.22 14.70
N ALA A 222 6.00 -13.27 13.84
CA ALA A 222 5.04 -12.35 13.23
C ALA A 222 4.11 -13.08 12.25
N ILE A 223 4.66 -13.96 11.39
CA ILE A 223 3.89 -14.81 10.46
C ILE A 223 2.94 -15.72 11.25
N PHE A 224 3.45 -16.41 12.27
CA PHE A 224 2.63 -17.26 13.15
C PHE A 224 1.51 -16.46 13.83
N SER A 225 1.83 -15.29 14.39
CA SER A 225 0.85 -14.47 15.10
C SER A 225 -0.21 -13.91 14.15
N ALA A 226 0.15 -13.51 12.93
CA ALA A 226 -0.79 -13.10 11.89
C ALA A 226 -1.74 -14.26 11.51
N ALA A 227 -1.20 -15.46 11.35
CA ALA A 227 -1.97 -16.67 11.05
C ALA A 227 -2.99 -17.01 12.14
N VAL A 228 -2.60 -16.85 13.41
CA VAL A 228 -3.47 -17.06 14.58
C VAL A 228 -4.52 -15.96 14.70
N MET A 229 -4.15 -14.68 14.59
CA MET A 229 -5.08 -13.55 14.64
C MET A 229 -6.15 -13.64 13.55
N ALA A 230 -5.76 -13.97 12.31
CA ALA A 230 -6.69 -14.12 11.19
C ALA A 230 -7.73 -15.22 11.43
N ARG A 231 -7.29 -16.38 11.93
CA ARG A 231 -8.17 -17.53 12.21
C ARG A 231 -9.07 -17.31 13.43
N ASN A 232 -8.59 -16.55 14.42
CA ASN A 232 -9.31 -16.24 15.66
C ASN A 232 -10.26 -15.04 15.53
N ARG A 233 -10.39 -14.46 14.33
CA ARG A 233 -11.38 -13.42 14.06
C ARG A 233 -12.78 -13.95 14.44
N LYS A 234 -13.52 -13.16 15.21
CA LYS A 234 -14.88 -13.42 15.69
C LYS A 234 -15.92 -13.00 14.64
N GLY A 235 -15.67 -11.89 13.95
CA GLY A 235 -16.50 -11.40 12.85
C GLY A 235 -16.41 -12.26 11.59
N SER A 236 -17.42 -12.16 10.73
CA SER A 236 -17.41 -12.81 9.42
C SER A 236 -16.36 -12.22 8.48
N GLY A 237 -15.96 -13.00 7.47
CA GLY A 237 -15.07 -12.56 6.40
C GLY A 237 -13.66 -13.12 6.54
N VAL A 238 -12.73 -12.47 5.83
CA VAL A 238 -11.31 -12.84 5.78
C VAL A 238 -10.47 -11.73 6.38
N THR A 239 -9.31 -12.10 6.92
CA THR A 239 -8.21 -11.16 7.17
C THR A 239 -7.25 -11.25 6.00
N HIS A 240 -6.92 -10.10 5.39
CA HIS A 240 -5.91 -10.02 4.36
C HIS A 240 -4.53 -9.96 5.00
N VAL A 241 -3.67 -10.94 4.74
CA VAL A 241 -2.30 -10.98 5.25
C VAL A 241 -1.33 -10.77 4.09
N PHE A 242 -0.46 -9.77 4.21
CA PHE A 242 0.59 -9.49 3.25
C PHE A 242 1.93 -9.84 3.89
N LEU A 243 2.73 -10.64 3.21
CA LEU A 243 4.08 -11.01 3.66
C LEU A 243 5.09 -10.55 2.62
N HIS A 244 6.05 -9.75 3.05
CA HIS A 244 7.15 -9.27 2.22
C HIS A 244 8.40 -10.17 2.35
N ASP A 245 9.38 -9.99 1.46
CA ASP A 245 10.64 -10.76 1.37
C ASP A 245 10.45 -12.29 1.26
N VAL A 246 9.43 -12.76 0.53
CA VAL A 246 9.19 -14.21 0.31
C VAL A 246 10.22 -14.87 -0.62
N ASP A 247 11.16 -14.12 -1.16
CA ASP A 247 12.36 -14.63 -1.82
C ASP A 247 13.35 -15.26 -0.81
N ARG A 248 13.24 -14.91 0.48
CA ARG A 248 13.99 -15.54 1.56
C ARG A 248 13.36 -16.88 1.96
N LYS A 249 14.23 -17.87 2.21
CA LYS A 249 13.82 -19.25 2.54
C LYS A 249 12.92 -19.33 3.79
N VAL A 250 13.26 -18.57 4.84
CA VAL A 250 12.55 -18.63 6.13
C VAL A 250 11.12 -18.10 5.97
N GLU A 251 10.97 -16.91 5.42
CA GLU A 251 9.67 -16.28 5.15
C GLU A 251 8.79 -17.18 4.31
N LYS A 252 9.31 -17.71 3.19
CA LYS A 252 8.59 -18.63 2.31
C LYS A 252 8.11 -19.89 3.05
N THR A 253 9.01 -20.52 3.80
CA THR A 253 8.70 -21.76 4.53
C THR A 253 7.63 -21.53 5.59
N PHE A 254 7.75 -20.45 6.37
CA PHE A 254 6.77 -20.10 7.41
C PHE A 254 5.43 -19.66 6.81
N ALA A 255 5.43 -19.01 5.64
CA ALA A 255 4.20 -18.67 4.94
C ALA A 255 3.42 -19.91 4.49
N GLU A 256 4.12 -20.87 3.87
CA GLU A 256 3.52 -22.11 3.41
C GLU A 256 3.01 -22.97 4.56
N GLU A 257 3.70 -22.95 5.71
CA GLU A 257 3.30 -23.67 6.93
C GLU A 257 2.13 -23.02 7.68
N PHE A 258 2.10 -21.69 7.85
CA PHE A 258 1.12 -21.02 8.74
C PHE A 258 0.03 -20.23 8.00
N LEU A 259 0.36 -19.60 6.88
CA LEU A 259 -0.60 -18.81 6.08
C LEU A 259 -1.30 -19.66 5.01
N CYS A 260 -0.73 -20.81 4.66
CA CYS A 260 -1.24 -21.81 3.73
C CYS A 260 -1.35 -21.37 2.28
N ARG A 261 -0.73 -22.16 1.39
CA ARG A 261 -0.77 -21.93 -0.06
C ARG A 261 -2.19 -21.82 -0.63
N LYS A 262 -3.16 -22.57 -0.06
CA LYS A 262 -4.58 -22.53 -0.48
C LYS A 262 -5.26 -21.16 -0.28
N TYR A 263 -4.70 -20.30 0.58
CA TYR A 263 -5.21 -18.96 0.84
C TYR A 263 -4.41 -17.86 0.12
N LEU A 264 -3.36 -18.21 -0.64
CA LEU A 264 -2.58 -17.26 -1.44
C LEU A 264 -3.40 -16.81 -2.65
N VAL A 265 -3.76 -15.52 -2.72
CA VAL A 265 -4.60 -14.96 -3.79
C VAL A 265 -3.82 -14.11 -4.79
N LYS A 266 -2.69 -13.53 -4.39
CA LYS A 266 -1.84 -12.71 -5.28
C LYS A 266 -0.38 -12.77 -4.86
N ALA A 267 0.52 -12.72 -5.83
CA ALA A 267 1.98 -12.62 -5.61
C ALA A 267 2.57 -11.62 -6.60
N VAL A 268 3.31 -10.63 -6.12
CA VAL A 268 3.96 -9.60 -6.93
C VAL A 268 5.34 -9.31 -6.34
N GLY A 269 6.40 -9.48 -7.13
CA GLY A 269 7.77 -9.30 -6.63
C GLY A 269 8.05 -10.22 -5.44
N ARG A 270 8.45 -9.62 -4.31
CA ARG A 270 8.70 -10.28 -3.02
C ARG A 270 7.50 -10.29 -2.08
N LEU A 271 6.35 -9.74 -2.51
CA LEU A 271 5.14 -9.68 -1.71
C LEU A 271 4.18 -10.82 -2.08
N TRP A 272 3.72 -11.55 -1.07
CA TRP A 272 2.59 -12.48 -1.16
C TRP A 272 1.39 -11.95 -0.38
N HIS A 273 0.19 -12.10 -0.95
CA HIS A 273 -1.09 -11.69 -0.37
C HIS A 273 -1.99 -12.90 -0.17
N PHE A 274 -2.44 -13.09 1.06
CA PHE A 274 -3.30 -14.15 1.50
C PHE A 274 -4.67 -13.63 1.97
N GLU A 275 -5.72 -14.42 1.75
CA GLU A 275 -7.05 -14.23 2.31
C GLU A 275 -7.39 -15.37 3.26
N ILE A 276 -7.22 -15.14 4.56
CA ILE A 276 -7.36 -16.18 5.57
C ILE A 276 -8.74 -16.04 6.23
N PRO A 277 -9.61 -17.07 6.12
CA PRO A 277 -10.92 -17.05 6.76
C PRO A 277 -10.81 -17.26 8.27
N ALA A 278 -11.77 -16.70 9.00
CA ALA A 278 -12.03 -17.08 10.38
C ALA A 278 -12.35 -18.59 10.46
N VAL A 279 -11.80 -19.29 11.46
CA VAL A 279 -12.14 -20.70 11.69
C VAL A 279 -13.44 -20.76 12.48
N ASN A 280 -14.46 -21.39 11.92
CA ASN A 280 -15.67 -21.71 12.68
C ASN A 280 -15.29 -22.63 13.84
N VAL A 281 -15.53 -22.19 15.07
CA VAL A 281 -15.21 -22.90 16.32
C VAL A 281 -15.76 -24.34 16.35
N SER A 282 -16.86 -24.58 15.63
CA SER A 282 -17.48 -25.91 15.46
C SER A 282 -16.75 -26.85 14.49
N GLN A 283 -15.88 -26.36 13.61
CA GLN A 283 -15.05 -27.16 12.69
C GLN A 283 -13.60 -27.35 13.20
N ALA A 284 -13.21 -26.66 14.27
CA ALA A 284 -11.86 -26.69 14.82
C ALA A 284 -11.53 -28.00 15.58
N ALA A 285 -12.50 -28.91 15.73
CA ALA A 285 -12.40 -30.04 16.65
C ALA A 285 -11.43 -31.16 16.23
N ASP A 286 -10.82 -31.12 15.03
CA ASP A 286 -10.10 -32.31 14.50
C ASP A 286 -8.76 -32.03 13.77
N THR A 287 -8.34 -30.76 13.64
CA THR A 287 -7.08 -30.44 12.95
C THR A 287 -5.96 -30.22 13.96
N GLY A 288 -5.33 -31.30 14.44
CA GLY A 288 -4.28 -31.30 15.49
C GLY A 288 -3.25 -30.15 15.43
N ALA A 289 -2.02 -30.43 15.00
CA ALA A 289 -0.96 -29.41 14.95
C ALA A 289 -0.96 -28.55 13.67
N ARG A 290 -1.80 -28.88 12.68
CA ARG A 290 -1.65 -28.41 11.31
C ARG A 290 -2.47 -27.16 11.02
N PHE A 291 -1.80 -26.14 10.48
CA PHE A 291 -2.42 -24.92 9.99
C PHE A 291 -2.96 -25.07 8.56
N CYS A 292 -2.28 -25.92 7.78
CA CYS A 292 -2.57 -26.34 6.42
C CYS A 292 -2.65 -27.87 6.40
#